data_AF-A0A1Y3TDG9-F1
#
_entry.id   AF-A0A1Y3TDG9-F1
#
_cell.length_a   1.000
_cell.length_b   1.000
_cell.length_c   1.000
_cell.angle_alpha   90.00
_cell.angle_beta   90.00
_cell.angle_gamma   90.00
#
_symmetry.space_group_name_H-M   'P 1'
#
loop_
_entity.id
_entity.type
_entity.pdbx_description
1 polymer ?
#
loop_
_entity_poly.entity_id
_entity_poly.type
_entity_poly.pdbx_seq_one_letter_code
_entity_poly.pdbx_strand_id
1 'polypeptide(L)'
;MHNLKYEKVLYKVYIQFKAFPQIASELKHGVGWIRRLHDDAVQEFSEVHRDFFNEWVIDHMKNSEQIKELMNRILEVQRKKQQILDEEAEIKAAILEQMQENQVEKLENANIKINYVEKFARRTVDGKKLKELYPDAFRDCTHVTEISPHIRVKVLA
;
A
#
# COMPACT_ATOMS: atom_id res chain seq x y z
N MET A 1 -2.56 -21.02 -12.38
CA MET A 1 -1.81 -22.31 -12.49
C MET A 1 -2.56 -23.29 -11.59
N HIS A 2 -3.04 -24.42 -12.12
CA HIS A 2 -3.94 -25.34 -11.41
C HIS A 2 -3.11 -26.43 -10.70
N ASN A 3 -2.82 -26.26 -9.41
CA ASN A 3 -2.01 -27.22 -8.66
C ASN A 3 -2.89 -28.30 -8.02
N LEU A 4 -3.05 -29.40 -8.76
CA LEU A 4 -3.86 -30.56 -8.38
C LEU A 4 -3.51 -31.17 -7.01
N LYS A 5 -2.30 -30.91 -6.47
CA LYS A 5 -1.88 -31.43 -5.17
C LYS A 5 -2.49 -30.63 -4.02
N TYR A 6 -2.66 -29.32 -4.18
CA TYR A 6 -3.23 -28.44 -3.16
C TYR A 6 -4.73 -28.66 -3.01
N GLU A 7 -5.44 -28.76 -4.14
CA GLU A 7 -6.88 -29.05 -4.16
C GLU A 7 -7.21 -30.38 -3.46
N LYS A 8 -6.37 -31.41 -3.63
CA LYS A 8 -6.55 -32.72 -2.98
C LYS A 8 -6.40 -32.66 -1.45
N VAL A 9 -5.49 -31.84 -0.93
CA VAL A 9 -5.29 -31.69 0.51
C VAL A 9 -6.41 -30.86 1.12
N LEU A 10 -6.75 -29.71 0.51
CA LEU A 10 -7.84 -28.85 0.98
C LEU A 10 -9.19 -29.59 0.97
N TYR A 11 -9.48 -30.38 -0.08
CA TYR A 11 -10.68 -31.23 -0.14
C TYR A 11 -10.74 -32.27 0.99
N LYS A 12 -9.64 -32.96 1.27
CA LYS A 12 -9.61 -33.98 2.34
C LYS A 12 -9.76 -33.38 3.74
N VAL A 13 -9.24 -32.17 3.96
CA VAL A 13 -9.29 -31.47 5.25
C VAL A 13 -10.64 -30.80 5.48
N TYR A 14 -11.13 -30.04 4.50
CA TYR A 14 -12.29 -29.16 4.69
C TYR A 14 -13.62 -29.73 4.18
N ILE A 15 -13.59 -30.78 3.34
CA ILE A 15 -14.80 -31.44 2.83
C ILE A 15 -14.95 -32.85 3.42
N GLN A 16 -13.85 -33.60 3.57
CA GLN A 16 -13.88 -34.95 4.16
C GLN A 16 -13.58 -34.98 5.67
N PHE A 17 -13.26 -33.83 6.29
CA PHE A 17 -12.99 -33.68 7.72
C PHE A 17 -11.95 -34.67 8.31
N LYS A 18 -10.93 -35.05 7.53
CA LYS A 18 -9.91 -36.00 7.97
C LYS A 18 -8.80 -35.33 8.77
N ALA A 19 -8.33 -35.99 9.83
CA ALA A 19 -7.19 -35.52 10.60
C ALA A 19 -5.87 -35.77 9.85
N PHE A 20 -4.87 -34.91 10.03
CA PHE A 20 -3.57 -35.01 9.34
C PHE A 20 -2.87 -36.38 9.45
N PRO A 21 -2.93 -37.11 10.58
CA PRO A 21 -2.37 -38.47 10.66
C PRO A 21 -3.06 -39.49 9.72
N GLN A 22 -4.37 -39.36 9.51
CA GLN A 22 -5.12 -40.24 8.60
C GLN A 22 -4.73 -39.94 7.15
N ILE A 23 -4.61 -38.66 6.79
CA ILE A 23 -4.17 -38.23 5.46
C ILE A 23 -2.73 -38.68 5.18
N ALA A 24 -1.84 -38.57 6.18
CA ALA A 24 -0.47 -39.04 6.11
C ALA A 24 -0.39 -40.55 5.78
N SER A 25 -1.21 -41.36 6.46
CA SER A 25 -1.32 -42.79 6.20
C SER A 25 -1.85 -43.09 4.79
N GLU A 26 -2.91 -42.42 4.34
CA GLU A 26 -3.52 -42.63 3.01
C GLU A 26 -2.57 -42.24 1.87
N LEU A 27 -1.84 -41.14 2.04
CA LEU A 27 -0.95 -40.61 1.01
C LEU A 27 0.48 -41.17 1.13
N LYS A 28 0.75 -42.07 2.08
CA LYS A 28 2.06 -42.69 2.32
C LYS A 28 3.18 -41.65 2.54
N HIS A 29 2.90 -40.62 3.32
CA HIS A 29 3.84 -39.55 3.67
C HIS A 29 3.86 -39.28 5.18
N GLY A 30 4.89 -38.57 5.67
CA GLY A 30 4.94 -38.15 7.08
C GLY A 30 3.98 -37.00 7.41
N VAL A 31 3.49 -36.95 8.65
CA VAL A 31 2.55 -35.89 9.11
C VAL A 31 3.13 -34.49 8.94
N GLY A 32 4.44 -34.31 9.19
CA GLY A 32 5.12 -33.02 8.98
C GLY A 32 5.24 -32.60 7.51
N TRP A 33 5.19 -33.56 6.57
CA TRP A 33 5.09 -33.26 5.14
C TRP A 33 3.67 -32.83 4.76
N ILE A 34 2.65 -33.51 5.32
CA ILE A 34 1.23 -33.14 5.14
C ILE A 34 0.93 -31.75 5.69
N ARG A 35 1.48 -31.39 6.86
CA ARG A 35 1.31 -30.04 7.44
C ARG A 35 1.87 -28.96 6.54
N ARG A 36 3.13 -29.09 6.11
CA ARG A 36 3.75 -28.13 5.18
C ARG A 36 2.96 -28.01 3.88
N LEU A 37 2.55 -29.14 3.30
CA LEU A 37 1.76 -29.13 2.08
C LEU A 37 0.37 -28.48 2.28
N HIS A 38 -0.23 -28.61 3.46
CA HIS A 38 -1.45 -27.92 3.83
C HIS A 38 -1.21 -26.41 3.99
N ASP A 39 -0.15 -26.00 4.70
CA ASP A 39 0.22 -24.59 4.87
C ASP A 39 0.48 -23.92 3.51
N ASP A 40 1.26 -24.57 2.64
CA ASP A 40 1.54 -24.11 1.27
C ASP A 40 0.24 -24.00 0.45
N ALA A 41 -0.65 -24.99 0.56
CA ALA A 41 -1.94 -25.00 -0.14
C ALA A 41 -2.87 -23.89 0.35
N VAL A 42 -2.90 -23.63 1.66
CA VAL A 42 -3.68 -22.54 2.25
C VAL A 42 -3.12 -21.19 1.79
N GLN A 43 -1.79 -21.03 1.79
CA GLN A 43 -1.17 -19.81 1.30
C GLN A 43 -1.49 -19.56 -0.17
N GLU A 44 -1.31 -20.55 -1.06
CA GLU A 44 -1.67 -20.41 -2.47
C GLU A 44 -3.16 -20.09 -2.64
N PHE A 45 -4.04 -20.77 -1.89
CA PHE A 45 -5.47 -20.49 -1.92
C PHE A 45 -5.79 -19.05 -1.52
N SER A 46 -5.19 -18.57 -0.42
CA SER A 46 -5.36 -17.18 0.05
C SER A 46 -4.82 -16.15 -0.94
N GLU A 47 -3.72 -16.45 -1.64
CA GLU A 47 -3.17 -15.58 -2.68
C GLU A 47 -4.09 -15.53 -3.90
N VAL A 48 -4.57 -16.68 -4.38
CA VAL A 48 -5.48 -16.78 -5.53
C VAL A 48 -6.83 -16.11 -5.26
N HIS A 49 -7.34 -16.21 -4.02
CA HIS A 49 -8.65 -15.66 -3.63
C HIS A 49 -8.55 -14.36 -2.83
N ARG A 50 -7.39 -13.68 -2.87
CA ARG A 50 -7.13 -12.49 -2.06
C ARG A 50 -8.21 -11.41 -2.22
N ASP A 51 -8.58 -11.11 -3.47
CA ASP A 51 -9.56 -10.06 -3.75
C ASP A 51 -10.94 -10.43 -3.22
N PHE A 52 -11.35 -11.69 -3.39
CA PHE A 52 -12.58 -12.20 -2.79
C PHE A 52 -12.57 -12.04 -1.27
N PHE A 53 -11.46 -12.38 -0.59
CA PHE A 53 -11.37 -12.23 0.86
C PHE A 53 -11.40 -10.76 1.30
N ASN A 54 -10.74 -9.87 0.56
CA ASN A 54 -10.77 -8.43 0.85
C ASN A 54 -12.20 -7.88 0.75
N GLU A 55 -12.94 -8.24 -0.30
CA GLU A 55 -14.35 -7.84 -0.46
C GLU A 55 -15.24 -8.49 0.60
N TRP A 56 -15.03 -9.77 0.89
CA TRP A 56 -15.79 -10.50 1.92
C TRP A 56 -15.69 -9.82 3.29
N VAL A 57 -14.50 -9.30 3.66
CA VAL A 57 -14.31 -8.55 4.91
C VAL A 57 -15.19 -7.29 4.93
N ILE A 58 -15.24 -6.55 3.82
CA ILE A 58 -16.07 -5.35 3.69
C ILE A 58 -17.55 -5.72 3.81
N ASP A 59 -17.98 -6.78 3.12
CA ASP A 59 -19.37 -7.26 3.11
C ASP A 59 -19.86 -7.73 4.48
N HIS A 60 -18.98 -8.27 5.32
CA HIS A 60 -19.31 -8.75 6.66
C HIS A 60 -19.24 -7.65 7.73
N MET A 61 -18.86 -6.42 7.36
CA MET A 61 -19.02 -5.28 8.27
C MET A 61 -20.50 -4.97 8.46
N LYS A 62 -20.90 -4.67 9.71
CA LYS A 62 -22.30 -4.31 10.04
C LYS A 62 -22.86 -3.15 9.21
N ASN A 63 -21.98 -2.27 8.71
CA ASN A 63 -22.31 -1.09 7.91
C ASN A 63 -21.67 -1.15 6.51
N SER A 64 -21.61 -2.34 5.90
CA SER A 64 -20.89 -2.60 4.64
C SER A 64 -21.22 -1.61 3.52
N GLU A 65 -22.50 -1.31 3.30
CA GLU A 65 -22.92 -0.32 2.28
C GLU A 65 -22.35 1.07 2.53
N GLN A 66 -22.40 1.54 3.78
CA GLN A 66 -21.83 2.84 4.15
C GLN A 66 -20.31 2.86 3.97
N ILE A 67 -19.63 1.76 4.32
CA ILE A 67 -18.17 1.64 4.13
C ILE A 67 -17.81 1.68 2.65
N LYS A 68 -18.53 0.96 1.79
CA LYS A 68 -18.32 1.00 0.33
C LYS A 68 -18.54 2.40 -0.23
N GLU A 69 -19.59 3.10 0.21
CA GLU A 69 -19.83 4.50 -0.18
C GLU A 69 -18.66 5.40 0.22
N LEU A 70 -18.18 5.30 1.47
CA LEU A 70 -17.05 6.09 1.96
C LEU A 70 -15.75 5.78 1.19
N MET A 71 -15.50 4.51 0.87
CA MET A 71 -14.35 4.08 0.06
C MET A 71 -14.39 4.65 -1.35
N ASN A 72 -15.57 4.65 -2.00
CA ASN A 72 -15.74 5.25 -3.32
C ASN A 72 -15.57 6.77 -3.28
N ARG A 73 -16.17 7.44 -2.30
CA ARG A 73 -16.05 8.89 -2.13
C ARG A 73 -14.60 9.32 -1.90
N ILE A 74 -13.85 8.60 -1.05
CA ILE A 74 -12.45 8.94 -0.81
C ILE A 74 -11.57 8.63 -2.04
N LEU A 75 -11.89 7.61 -2.82
CA LEU A 75 -11.23 7.34 -4.10
C LEU A 75 -11.42 8.49 -5.10
N GLU A 76 -12.65 8.99 -5.26
CA GLU A 76 -12.93 10.14 -6.12
C GLU A 76 -12.19 11.40 -5.67
N VAL A 77 -12.15 11.67 -4.36
CA VAL A 77 -11.40 12.80 -3.80
C VAL A 77 -9.91 12.66 -4.11
N GLN A 78 -9.32 11.47 -3.97
CA GLN A 78 -7.91 11.25 -4.29
C GLN A 78 -7.63 11.45 -5.79
N ARG A 79 -8.52 10.99 -6.67
CA ARG A 79 -8.37 11.20 -8.12
C ARG A 79 -8.44 12.68 -8.50
N LYS A 80 -9.42 13.41 -7.97
CA LYS A 80 -9.54 14.87 -8.20
C LYS A 80 -8.32 15.61 -7.65
N LYS A 81 -7.85 15.23 -6.46
CA LYS A 81 -6.64 15.80 -5.88
C LYS A 81 -5.42 15.60 -6.79
N GLN A 82 -5.25 14.40 -7.34
CA GLN A 82 -4.15 14.12 -8.25
C GLN A 82 -4.25 14.97 -9.53
N GLN A 83 -5.44 15.06 -10.13
CA GLN A 83 -5.68 15.90 -11.31
C GLN A 83 -5.33 17.38 -11.06
N ILE A 84 -5.75 17.93 -9.92
CA ILE A 84 -5.42 19.32 -9.55
C ILE A 84 -3.91 19.50 -9.36
N LEU A 85 -3.22 18.52 -8.77
CA LEU A 85 -1.77 18.58 -8.59
C LEU A 85 -1.02 18.51 -9.93
N ASP A 86 -1.50 17.68 -10.86
CA ASP A 86 -0.93 17.57 -12.19
C ASP A 86 -1.15 18.87 -12.98
N GLU A 87 -2.37 19.42 -12.97
CA GLU A 87 -2.70 20.72 -13.57
C GLU A 87 -1.87 21.86 -12.95
N GLU A 88 -1.74 21.89 -11.62
CA GLU A 88 -0.90 22.89 -10.93
C GLU A 88 0.57 22.77 -11.36
N ALA A 89 1.09 21.56 -11.52
CA ALA A 89 2.45 21.33 -11.96
C ALA A 89 2.68 21.80 -13.40
N GLU A 90 1.75 21.51 -14.31
CA GLU A 90 1.78 21.98 -15.70
C GLU A 90 1.76 23.51 -15.79
N ILE A 91 0.85 24.16 -15.06
CA ILE A 91 0.75 25.63 -15.01
C ILE A 91 2.04 26.23 -14.45
N LYS A 92 2.59 25.67 -13.36
CA LYS A 92 3.85 26.16 -12.77
C LYS A 92 5.03 25.99 -13.74
N ALA A 93 5.09 24.89 -14.49
CA ALA A 93 6.13 24.67 -15.48
C ALA A 93 6.04 25.70 -16.62
N ALA A 94 4.84 25.96 -17.14
CA ALA A 94 4.62 26.97 -18.17
C ALA A 94 4.98 28.38 -17.68
N ILE A 95 4.59 28.75 -16.46
CA ILE A 95 4.97 30.05 -15.86
C ILE A 95 6.50 30.14 -15.70
N LEU A 96 7.14 29.07 -15.24
CA LEU A 96 8.59 29.03 -15.05
C LEU A 96 9.33 29.25 -16.38
N GLU A 97 8.92 28.59 -17.45
CA GLU A 97 9.46 28.76 -18.80
C GLU A 97 9.33 30.23 -19.26
N GLN A 98 8.14 30.82 -19.11
CA GLN A 98 7.91 32.21 -19.46
C GLN A 98 8.75 33.19 -18.62
N MET A 99 8.91 32.93 -17.31
CA MET A 99 9.79 33.74 -16.45
C MET A 99 11.25 33.65 -16.89
N GLN A 100 11.71 32.48 -17.34
CA GLN A 100 13.07 32.28 -17.85
C GLN A 100 13.29 32.97 -19.20
N GLU A 101 12.36 32.83 -20.15
CA GLU A 101 12.42 33.47 -21.47
C GLU A 101 12.44 34.99 -21.37
N ASN A 102 11.62 35.55 -20.49
CA ASN A 102 11.50 37.00 -20.29
C ASN A 102 12.49 37.56 -19.26
N GLN A 103 13.35 36.71 -18.65
CA GLN A 103 14.31 37.09 -17.62
C GLN A 103 13.67 37.85 -16.43
N VAL A 104 12.49 37.39 -16.00
CA VAL A 104 11.72 38.01 -14.91
C VAL A 104 11.90 37.20 -13.63
N GLU A 105 12.39 37.84 -12.57
CA GLU A 105 12.58 37.18 -11.26
C GLU A 105 11.28 37.12 -10.43
N LYS A 106 10.28 37.95 -10.74
CA LYS A 106 9.06 38.09 -9.96
C LYS A 106 7.85 38.51 -10.80
N LEU A 107 6.73 37.82 -10.61
CA LEU A 107 5.41 38.18 -11.12
C LEU A 107 4.45 38.44 -9.95
N GLU A 108 3.72 39.55 -9.95
CA GLU A 108 2.79 39.87 -8.87
C GLU A 108 1.57 40.65 -9.40
N ASN A 109 0.40 40.35 -8.85
CA ASN A 109 -0.82 41.12 -9.04
C ASN A 109 -1.61 41.20 -7.72
N ALA A 110 -2.86 41.68 -7.76
CA ALA A 110 -3.70 41.85 -6.57
C ALA A 110 -3.98 40.54 -5.79
N ASN A 111 -3.84 39.37 -6.41
CA ASN A 111 -4.25 38.06 -5.85
C ASN A 111 -3.09 37.08 -5.66
N ILE A 112 -1.97 37.23 -6.36
CA ILE A 112 -0.86 36.26 -6.32
C ILE A 112 0.51 36.92 -6.51
N LYS A 113 1.52 36.34 -5.87
CA LYS A 113 2.95 36.64 -6.04
C LYS A 113 3.71 35.35 -6.34
N ILE A 114 4.47 35.35 -7.42
CA ILE A 114 5.31 34.24 -7.89
C ILE A 114 6.74 34.74 -7.96
N ASN A 115 7.66 34.06 -7.29
CA ASN A 115 9.09 34.36 -7.37
C ASN A 115 9.80 33.22 -8.08
N TYR A 116 10.70 33.56 -8.98
CA TYR A 116 11.64 32.61 -9.54
C TYR A 116 12.58 32.12 -8.43
N VAL A 117 12.79 30.82 -8.37
CA VAL A 117 13.75 30.20 -7.46
C VAL A 117 14.76 29.45 -8.30
N GLU A 118 16.00 29.90 -8.23
CA GLU A 118 17.09 29.22 -8.92
C GLU A 118 17.27 27.79 -8.43
N LYS A 119 17.81 26.96 -9.34
CA LYS A 119 18.13 25.58 -9.03
C LYS A 119 19.13 25.52 -7.88
N PHE A 120 18.74 24.90 -6.77
CA PHE A 120 19.60 24.65 -5.62
C PHE A 120 19.67 23.16 -5.30
N ALA A 121 20.78 22.74 -4.67
CA ALA A 121 20.94 21.37 -4.20
C ALA A 121 20.33 21.23 -2.80
N ARG A 122 19.30 20.40 -2.66
CA ARG A 122 18.80 20.00 -1.35
C ARG A 122 19.64 18.85 -0.81
N ARG A 123 20.13 18.98 0.42
CA ARG A 123 20.77 17.89 1.17
C ARG A 123 19.78 17.32 2.18
N THR A 124 19.66 16.01 2.23
CA THR A 124 18.83 15.29 3.20
C THR A 124 19.68 14.23 3.90
N VAL A 125 19.32 13.89 5.13
CA VAL A 125 19.96 12.82 5.90
C VAL A 125 19.28 11.50 5.58
N ASP A 126 20.07 10.46 5.31
CA ASP A 126 19.55 9.10 5.21
C ASP A 126 19.30 8.55 6.63
N GLY A 127 18.06 8.69 7.08
CA GLY A 127 17.66 8.25 8.43
C GLY A 127 17.77 6.74 8.64
N LYS A 128 17.59 5.94 7.58
CA LYS A 128 17.72 4.48 7.67
C LYS A 128 19.17 4.09 7.93
N LYS A 129 20.08 4.63 7.12
CA LYS A 129 21.51 4.41 7.29
C LYS A 129 22.04 4.98 8.62
N LEU A 130 21.51 6.12 9.05
CA LEU A 130 21.86 6.70 10.37
C LEU A 130 21.45 5.77 11.51
N LYS A 131 20.25 5.20 11.47
CA LYS A 131 19.77 4.26 12.48
C LYS A 131 20.56 2.95 12.51
N GLU A 132 20.96 2.43 11.35
CA GLU A 132 21.72 1.18 11.23
C GLU A 132 23.19 1.33 11.67
N LEU A 133 23.85 2.42 11.27
CA LEU A 133 25.28 2.61 11.54
C LEU A 133 25.58 3.38 12.84
N TYR A 134 24.66 4.24 13.27
CA TYR A 134 24.84 5.13 14.43
C TYR A 134 23.55 5.19 15.29
N PRO A 135 23.15 4.06 15.91
CA PRO A 135 21.87 3.94 16.60
C PRO A 135 21.72 4.89 17.80
N ASP A 136 22.80 5.15 18.54
CA ASP A 136 22.78 6.07 19.69
C ASP A 136 22.50 7.51 19.25
N ALA A 137 23.21 7.99 18.22
CA ALA A 137 22.97 9.32 17.66
C ALA A 137 21.56 9.46 17.05
N PHE A 138 21.05 8.39 16.41
CA PHE A 138 19.67 8.40 15.92
C PHE A 138 18.68 8.54 17.07
N ARG A 139 18.87 7.80 18.17
CA ARG A 139 17.99 7.87 19.35
C ARG A 139 18.04 9.25 19.99
N ASP A 140 19.23 9.77 20.24
CA ASP A 140 19.42 11.03 20.98
C ASP A 140 18.93 12.26 20.18
N CYS A 141 18.90 12.15 18.84
CA CYS A 141 18.45 13.22 17.94
C CYS A 141 17.02 13.04 17.40
N THR A 142 16.28 12.00 17.82
CA THR A 142 14.91 11.76 17.35
C THR A 142 13.89 12.06 18.44
N HIS A 143 12.92 12.92 18.13
CA HIS A 143 11.76 13.16 19.00
C HIS A 143 10.63 12.19 18.68
N VAL A 144 10.04 11.59 19.72
CA VAL A 144 8.84 10.76 19.59
C VAL A 144 7.63 11.60 19.98
N THR A 145 6.75 11.83 19.02
CA THR A 145 5.46 12.49 19.26
C THR A 145 4.35 11.47 19.08
N GLU A 146 3.46 11.37 20.07
CA GLU A 146 2.25 10.59 19.94
C GLU A 146 1.31 11.26 18.92
N ILE A 147 0.85 10.48 17.95
CA ILE A 147 -0.09 10.93 16.93
C ILE A 147 -1.39 10.16 17.07
N SER A 148 -2.51 10.87 16.94
CA SER A 148 -3.84 10.25 16.96
C SER A 148 -3.98 9.23 15.81
N PRO A 149 -4.83 8.21 15.99
CA PRO A 149 -5.18 7.28 14.91
C PRO A 149 -5.66 8.06 13.69
N HIS A 150 -5.11 7.70 12.53
CA HIS A 150 -5.46 8.31 11.25
C HIS A 150 -5.46 7.24 10.17
N ILE A 151 -6.08 7.56 9.04
CA ILE A 151 -6.08 6.69 7.86
C ILE A 151 -5.02 7.13 6.87
N ARG A 152 -4.38 6.16 6.22
CA ARG A 152 -3.54 6.40 5.03
C ARG A 152 -4.24 5.79 3.83
N VAL A 153 -4.46 6.61 2.81
CA VAL A 153 -5.12 6.17 1.58
C VAL A 153 -4.08 6.04 0.49
N LYS A 154 -4.06 4.90 -0.18
CA LYS A 154 -3.26 4.65 -1.38
C LYS A 154 -4.21 4.21 -2.48
N VAL A 155 -4.27 4.97 -3.57
CA VAL A 155 -4.99 4.55 -4.78
C VAL A 155 -4.15 3.48 -5.46
N LEU A 156 -4.77 2.33 -5.74
CA LEU A 156 -4.16 1.26 -6.53
C LEU A 156 -4.44 1.55 -8.01
N ALA A 157 -3.42 1.38 -8.85
CA ALA A 157 -3.50 1.56 -10.31
C ALA A 157 -3.82 0.24 -11.00
#